data_AF-A0AA40LTY3-F1
#
_entry.id   AF-A0AA40LTY3-F1
#
_cell.length_a   1.000
_cell.length_b   1.000
_cell.length_c   1.000
_cell.angle_alpha   90.00
_cell.angle_beta   90.00
_cell.angle_gamma   90.00
#
_symmetry.space_group_name_H-M   'P 1'
#
loop_
_entity.id
_entity.type
_entity.pdbx_description
1 polymer ?
#
loop_
_entity_poly.entity_id
_entity_poly.type
_entity_poly.pdbx_seq_one_letter_code
_entity_poly.pdbx_strand_id
1 'polypeptide(L)'
;MAFNHPLSKECGVAINYVASYELHVSDAYLCMACYYIDDPKEPFFSGFFEDQAEVKREHGKQFLRYLIGRGNTICLPVIKRPEVDNWQTGIKALECALELENQLTKLLMELRVTAATNNDSHLLSFMKRFQDKQRKDITHLQHQIVYFRILEKEIQKEEEMLKKAAERKPVG
;
A
#
# COMPACT_ATOMS: atom_id res chain seq x y z
N MET A 1 10.32 25.17 -13.66
CA MET A 1 11.04 26.04 -12.72
C MET A 1 12.13 25.21 -12.09
N ALA A 2 13.40 25.56 -12.29
CA ALA A 2 14.52 24.91 -11.61
C ALA A 2 14.52 25.37 -10.15
N PHE A 3 14.53 24.43 -9.21
CA PHE A 3 14.61 24.76 -7.79
C PHE A 3 16.05 25.15 -7.48
N ASN A 4 16.27 26.40 -7.06
CA ASN A 4 17.60 27.01 -6.93
C ASN A 4 18.47 26.48 -5.78
N HIS A 5 18.10 25.40 -5.08
CA HIS A 5 18.93 24.83 -4.03
C HIS A 5 18.86 23.29 -3.96
N PRO A 6 20.03 22.62 -3.93
CA PRO A 6 20.15 21.20 -3.60
C PRO A 6 19.42 20.82 -2.31
N LEU A 7 19.06 19.55 -2.18
CA LEU A 7 18.57 19.05 -0.90
C LEU A 7 19.78 18.83 0.01
N SER A 8 19.55 18.85 1.34
CA SER A 8 20.56 18.30 2.25
C SER A 8 20.81 16.82 1.93
N LYS A 9 21.99 16.32 2.30
CA LYS A 9 22.35 14.91 2.08
C LYS A 9 21.33 13.97 2.74
N GLU A 10 20.87 14.34 3.93
CA GLU A 10 19.90 13.60 4.73
C GLU A 10 18.54 13.54 4.01
N CYS A 11 18.05 14.67 3.51
CA CYS A 11 16.82 14.70 2.71
C CYS A 11 16.96 13.90 1.41
N GLY A 12 18.10 14.01 0.73
CA GLY A 12 18.37 13.25 -0.49
C GLY A 12 18.34 11.73 -0.26
N VAL A 13 18.95 11.26 0.83
CA VAL A 13 18.91 9.84 1.22
C VAL A 13 17.48 9.42 1.59
N ALA A 14 16.79 10.20 2.41
CA ALA A 14 15.43 9.87 2.84
C ALA A 14 14.44 9.79 1.66
N ILE A 15 14.55 10.67 0.66
CA ILE A 15 13.72 10.61 -0.56
C ILE A 15 14.04 9.35 -1.37
N ASN A 16 15.31 8.97 -1.51
CA ASN A 16 15.67 7.72 -2.19
C ASN A 16 15.05 6.50 -1.49
N TYR A 17 15.06 6.48 -0.15
CA TYR A 17 14.40 5.42 0.63
C TYR A 17 12.89 5.39 0.41
N VAL A 18 12.20 6.53 0.50
CA VAL A 18 10.75 6.62 0.26
C VAL A 18 10.42 6.18 -1.17
N ALA A 19 11.17 6.67 -2.17
CA ALA A 19 10.95 6.29 -3.56
C ALA A 19 11.13 4.78 -3.79
N SER A 20 12.19 4.20 -3.21
CA SER A 20 12.41 2.76 -3.29
C SER A 20 11.31 1.97 -2.60
N TYR A 21 10.80 2.47 -1.47
CA TYR A 21 9.74 1.80 -0.73
C TYR A 21 8.39 1.90 -1.46
N GLU A 22 8.06 3.03 -2.09
CA GLU A 22 6.88 3.16 -2.95
C GLU A 22 6.92 2.16 -4.12
N LEU A 23 8.08 1.99 -4.76
CA LEU A 23 8.27 0.99 -5.82
C LEU A 23 8.15 -0.44 -5.28
N HIS A 24 8.69 -0.70 -4.10
CA HIS A 24 8.54 -1.98 -3.42
C HIS A 24 7.07 -2.31 -3.10
N VAL A 25 6.31 -1.34 -2.60
CA VAL A 25 4.87 -1.50 -2.33
C VAL A 25 4.10 -1.71 -3.64
N SER A 26 4.49 -1.02 -4.72
CA SER A 26 3.95 -1.26 -6.07
C SER A 26 4.13 -2.71 -6.51
N ASP A 27 5.34 -3.26 -6.37
CA ASP A 27 5.63 -4.65 -6.73
C ASP A 27 4.85 -5.64 -5.87
N ALA A 28 4.68 -5.35 -4.58
CA ALA A 28 3.89 -6.19 -3.68
C ALA A 28 2.41 -6.20 -4.07
N TYR A 29 1.83 -5.04 -4.37
CA TYR A 29 0.46 -4.95 -4.87
C TYR A 29 0.28 -5.67 -6.21
N LEU A 30 1.25 -5.55 -7.13
CA LEU A 30 1.20 -6.26 -8.40
C LEU A 30 1.20 -7.79 -8.19
N CYS A 31 2.00 -8.29 -7.24
CA CYS A 31 1.94 -9.72 -6.88
C CYS A 31 0.58 -10.14 -6.33
N MET A 32 -0.01 -9.32 -5.44
CA MET A 32 -1.34 -9.60 -4.92
C MET A 32 -2.37 -9.61 -6.05
N ALA A 33 -2.29 -8.68 -7.00
CA ALA A 33 -3.15 -8.65 -8.17
C ALA A 33 -3.02 -9.95 -8.98
N CYS A 34 -1.80 -10.35 -9.34
CA CYS A 34 -1.55 -11.59 -10.06
C CYS A 34 -2.00 -12.84 -9.31
N TYR A 35 -1.93 -12.85 -7.98
CA TYR A 35 -2.41 -13.97 -7.17
C TYR A 35 -3.93 -14.17 -7.29
N TYR A 36 -4.70 -13.09 -7.45
CA TYR A 36 -6.16 -13.14 -7.55
C TYR A 36 -6.70 -13.07 -8.99
N ILE A 37 -5.85 -13.01 -10.01
CA ILE A 37 -6.27 -12.74 -11.41
C ILE A 37 -7.25 -13.80 -11.95
N ASP A 38 -7.05 -15.06 -11.56
CA ASP A 38 -7.86 -16.20 -11.98
C ASP A 38 -8.74 -16.74 -10.85
N ASP A 39 -8.91 -16.00 -9.73
CA ASP A 39 -9.76 -16.45 -8.62
C ASP A 39 -11.22 -16.03 -8.86
N PRO A 40 -12.12 -16.95 -9.26
CA PRO A 40 -13.51 -16.61 -9.55
C PRO A 40 -14.31 -16.28 -8.28
N LYS A 41 -13.79 -16.60 -7.08
CA LYS A 41 -14.48 -16.33 -5.82
C LYS A 41 -14.31 -14.90 -5.36
N GLU A 42 -13.23 -14.25 -5.79
CA GLU A 42 -12.78 -12.96 -5.24
C GLU A 42 -12.37 -11.96 -6.35
N PRO A 43 -13.19 -11.75 -7.39
CA PRO A 43 -12.81 -11.01 -8.60
C PRO A 43 -12.48 -9.53 -8.35
N PHE A 44 -12.93 -8.98 -7.22
CA PHE A 44 -12.67 -7.60 -6.83
C PHE A 44 -11.17 -7.34 -6.51
N PHE A 45 -10.49 -8.34 -5.93
CA PHE A 45 -9.15 -8.13 -5.37
C PHE A 45 -8.09 -7.89 -6.44
N SER A 46 -8.17 -8.60 -7.57
CA SER A 46 -7.20 -8.44 -8.66
C SER A 46 -7.16 -6.98 -9.15
N GLY A 47 -8.31 -6.44 -9.54
CA GLY A 47 -8.39 -5.07 -10.07
C GLY A 47 -8.03 -4.02 -9.01
N PHE A 48 -8.48 -4.19 -7.77
CA PHE A 48 -8.13 -3.29 -6.68
C PHE A 48 -6.62 -3.21 -6.45
N PHE A 49 -5.93 -4.35 -6.38
CA PHE A 49 -4.50 -4.37 -6.15
C PHE A 49 -3.71 -3.89 -7.38
N GLU A 50 -4.18 -4.16 -8.60
CA GLU A 50 -3.57 -3.62 -9.82
C GLU A 50 -3.60 -2.08 -9.84
N ASP A 51 -4.75 -1.49 -9.50
CA ASP A 51 -4.89 -0.04 -9.38
C ASP A 51 -3.94 0.54 -8.31
N GLN A 52 -3.84 -0.10 -7.15
CA GLN A 52 -2.90 0.34 -6.11
C GLN A 52 -1.44 0.21 -6.57
N ALA A 53 -1.10 -0.85 -7.31
CA ALA A 53 0.24 -1.04 -7.85
C ALA A 53 0.64 0.14 -8.73
N GLU A 54 -0.22 0.56 -9.66
CA GLU A 54 0.07 1.69 -10.56
C GLU A 54 0.16 3.03 -9.81
N VAL A 55 -0.71 3.28 -8.83
CA VAL A 55 -0.66 4.49 -7.98
C VAL A 55 0.69 4.60 -7.28
N LYS A 56 1.16 3.53 -6.61
CA LYS A 56 2.43 3.53 -5.87
C LYS A 56 3.63 3.65 -6.80
N ARG A 57 3.56 3.06 -8.00
CA ARG A 57 4.59 3.21 -9.03
C ARG A 57 4.76 4.66 -9.45
N GLU A 58 3.64 5.37 -9.67
CA GLU A 58 3.68 6.77 -10.05
C GLU A 58 4.14 7.66 -8.88
N HIS A 59 3.79 7.34 -7.64
CA HIS A 59 4.35 8.04 -6.47
C HIS A 59 5.88 7.91 -6.40
N GLY A 60 6.41 6.69 -6.54
CA GLY A 60 7.86 6.45 -6.59
C GLY A 60 8.55 7.29 -7.67
N LYS A 61 7.97 7.32 -8.88
CA LYS A 61 8.46 8.19 -9.98
C LYS A 61 8.41 9.67 -9.64
N GLN A 62 7.36 10.15 -8.97
CA GLN A 62 7.25 11.55 -8.56
C GLN A 62 8.32 11.95 -7.54
N PHE A 63 8.64 11.10 -6.56
CA PHE A 63 9.74 11.34 -5.63
C PHE A 63 11.09 11.40 -6.36
N LEU A 64 11.33 10.51 -7.32
CA LEU A 64 12.58 10.52 -8.11
C LEU A 64 12.70 11.75 -9.00
N ARG A 65 11.61 12.15 -9.67
CA ARG A 65 11.58 13.39 -10.47
C ARG A 65 11.82 14.62 -9.57
N TYR A 66 11.24 14.64 -8.36
CA TYR A 66 11.48 15.71 -7.40
C TYR A 66 12.97 15.75 -6.99
N LEU A 67 13.56 14.60 -6.67
CA LEU A 67 14.97 14.48 -6.28
C LEU A 67 15.92 15.02 -7.36
N ILE A 68 15.73 14.59 -8.62
CA ILE A 68 16.48 15.08 -9.79
C ILE A 68 16.23 16.58 -9.99
N GLY A 69 14.98 17.03 -9.90
CA GLY A 69 14.60 18.43 -10.07
C GLY A 69 15.21 19.36 -9.00
N ARG A 70 15.62 18.80 -7.86
CA ARG A 70 16.39 19.45 -6.80
C ARG A 70 17.91 19.29 -6.98
N GLY A 71 18.40 18.72 -8.09
CA GLY A 71 19.83 18.58 -8.38
C GLY A 71 20.53 17.45 -7.62
N ASN A 72 19.80 16.47 -7.08
CA ASN A 72 20.39 15.34 -6.35
C ASN A 72 20.47 14.09 -7.23
N THR A 73 21.34 13.17 -6.83
CA THR A 73 21.53 11.88 -7.53
C THR A 73 20.57 10.82 -7.01
N ILE A 74 20.06 9.98 -7.91
CA ILE A 74 19.28 8.80 -7.55
C ILE A 74 20.23 7.69 -7.08
N CYS A 75 19.97 7.16 -5.90
CA CYS A 75 20.64 6.00 -5.32
C CYS A 75 19.60 5.18 -4.55
N LEU A 76 18.83 4.37 -5.29
CA LEU A 76 17.76 3.55 -4.71
C LEU A 76 18.36 2.39 -3.90
N PRO A 77 18.04 2.25 -2.60
CA PRO A 77 18.43 1.07 -1.84
C PRO A 77 17.75 -0.20 -2.40
N VAL A 78 18.39 -1.35 -2.22
CA VAL A 78 17.75 -2.63 -2.52
C VAL A 78 16.85 -3.02 -1.35
N ILE A 79 15.56 -3.22 -1.60
CA ILE A 79 14.60 -3.70 -0.61
C ILE A 79 14.19 -5.11 -1.02
N LYS A 80 14.51 -6.10 -0.18
CA LYS A 80 14.13 -7.49 -0.44
C LYS A 80 12.60 -7.59 -0.47
N ARG A 81 12.07 -8.22 -1.52
CA ARG A 81 10.65 -8.57 -1.59
C ARG A 81 10.26 -9.42 -0.36
N PRO A 82 9.11 -9.18 0.29
CA PRO A 82 8.61 -10.09 1.32
C PRO A 82 8.34 -11.48 0.72
N GLU A 83 8.61 -12.53 1.49
CA GLU A 83 8.45 -13.96 1.09
C GLU A 83 6.98 -14.42 1.10
N VAL A 84 6.04 -13.53 0.77
CA VAL A 84 4.61 -13.85 0.80
C VAL A 84 4.15 -14.17 -0.61
N ASP A 85 4.16 -15.46 -0.92
CA ASP A 85 3.71 -15.99 -2.22
C ASP A 85 2.29 -16.60 -2.16
N ASN A 86 1.67 -16.64 -0.97
CA ASN A 86 0.34 -17.20 -0.77
C ASN A 86 -0.42 -16.52 0.39
N TRP A 87 -1.42 -15.70 0.06
CA TRP A 87 -2.23 -15.00 1.05
C TRP A 87 -3.40 -15.82 1.59
N GLN A 88 -3.77 -16.95 0.97
CA GLN A 88 -4.88 -17.84 1.35
C GLN A 88 -6.29 -17.21 1.31
N THR A 89 -6.47 -15.98 1.80
CA THR A 89 -7.74 -15.24 1.83
C THR A 89 -7.55 -13.77 1.50
N GLY A 90 -8.60 -13.14 0.96
CA GLY A 90 -8.61 -11.71 0.66
C GLY A 90 -8.30 -10.83 1.87
N ILE A 91 -8.80 -11.22 3.06
CA ILE A 91 -8.52 -10.50 4.33
C ILE A 91 -7.03 -10.51 4.65
N LYS A 92 -6.34 -11.64 4.52
CA LYS A 92 -4.89 -11.72 4.77
C LYS A 92 -4.09 -10.90 3.76
N ALA A 93 -4.56 -10.81 2.51
CA ALA A 93 -3.97 -9.92 1.51
C ALA A 93 -4.13 -8.44 1.90
N LEU A 94 -5.32 -8.03 2.35
CA LEU A 94 -5.56 -6.66 2.84
C LEU A 94 -4.75 -6.33 4.10
N GLU A 95 -4.61 -7.28 5.03
CA GLU A 95 -3.78 -7.11 6.23
C GLU A 95 -2.30 -6.92 5.86
N CYS A 96 -1.82 -7.70 4.89
CA CYS A 96 -0.47 -7.54 4.35
C CYS A 96 -0.28 -6.17 3.67
N ALA A 97 -1.25 -5.74 2.85
CA ALA A 97 -1.25 -4.41 2.25
C ALA A 97 -1.23 -3.31 3.32
N LEU A 98 -2.05 -3.43 4.37
CA LEU A 98 -2.10 -2.47 5.46
C LEU A 98 -0.76 -2.36 6.19
N GLU A 99 -0.05 -3.46 6.41
CA GLU A 99 1.28 -3.43 7.03
C GLU A 99 2.30 -2.70 6.15
N LEU A 100 2.30 -2.96 4.84
CA LEU A 100 3.13 -2.25 3.88
C LEU A 100 2.86 -0.73 3.91
N GLU A 101 1.59 -0.34 3.93
CA GLU A 101 1.18 1.08 4.01
C GLU A 101 1.54 1.73 5.35
N ASN A 102 1.44 1.00 6.46
CA ASN A 102 1.86 1.50 7.77
C ASN A 102 3.36 1.77 7.80
N GLN A 103 4.17 0.90 7.21
CA GLN A 103 5.60 1.09 7.10
C GLN A 103 5.95 2.26 6.16
N LEU A 104 5.26 2.42 5.03
CA LEU A 104 5.39 3.60 4.16
C LEU A 104 5.06 4.90 4.93
N THR A 105 4.04 4.86 5.78
CA THR A 105 3.65 6.01 6.61
C THR A 105 4.77 6.43 7.56
N LYS A 106 5.47 5.47 8.20
CA LYS A 106 6.63 5.76 9.05
C LYS A 106 7.74 6.46 8.25
N LEU A 107 8.07 5.94 7.08
CA LEU A 107 9.08 6.54 6.20
C LEU A 107 8.70 7.96 5.75
N LEU A 108 7.43 8.20 5.42
CA LEU A 108 6.93 9.54 5.09
C LEU A 108 6.96 10.49 6.29
N MET A 109 6.72 9.99 7.51
CA MET A 109 6.85 10.79 8.73
C MET A 109 8.31 11.13 9.02
N GLU A 110 9.23 10.18 8.89
CA GLU A 110 10.67 10.38 9.02
C GLU A 110 11.18 11.43 8.02
N LEU A 111 10.83 11.29 6.74
CA LEU A 111 11.19 12.27 5.71
C LEU A 111 10.64 13.68 6.04
N ARG A 112 9.43 13.78 6.61
CA ARG A 112 8.84 15.07 7.02
C ARG A 112 9.65 15.69 8.16
N VAL A 113 10.07 14.89 9.14
CA VAL A 113 10.92 15.35 10.24
C VAL A 113 12.27 15.81 9.68
N THR A 114 12.92 15.02 8.82
CA THR A 114 14.18 15.40 8.17
C THR A 114 14.06 16.70 7.40
N ALA A 115 12.99 16.89 6.62
CA ALA A 115 12.72 18.12 5.89
C ALA A 115 12.54 19.32 6.82
N ALA A 116 11.79 19.15 7.92
CA ALA A 116 11.57 20.20 8.91
C ALA A 116 12.87 20.60 9.63
N THR A 117 13.69 19.62 10.04
CA THR A 117 14.99 19.86 10.67
C THR A 117 15.96 20.61 9.74
N ASN A 118 15.87 20.36 8.43
CA ASN A 118 16.67 21.05 7.42
C ASN A 118 16.03 22.35 6.89
N ASN A 119 14.92 22.80 7.48
CA ASN A 119 14.17 23.98 7.05
C ASN A 119 13.76 23.97 5.56
N ASP A 120 13.51 22.80 4.98
CA ASP A 120 13.13 22.68 3.57
C ASP A 120 11.60 22.78 3.39
N SER A 121 11.12 24.02 3.29
CA SER A 121 9.70 24.33 3.11
C SER A 121 9.12 23.78 1.80
N HIS A 122 9.93 23.70 0.74
CA HIS A 122 9.50 23.16 -0.55
C HIS A 122 9.27 21.66 -0.50
N LEU A 123 10.12 20.91 0.21
CA LEU A 123 9.95 19.48 0.43
C LEU A 123 8.73 19.22 1.31
N LEU A 124 8.56 19.98 2.40
CA LEU A 124 7.35 19.90 3.24
C LEU A 124 6.07 20.14 2.43
N SER A 125 6.07 21.14 1.55
CA SER A 125 4.94 21.43 0.66
C SER A 125 4.68 20.28 -0.33
N PHE A 126 5.73 19.75 -0.95
CA PHE A 126 5.65 18.62 -1.88
C PHE A 126 5.06 17.37 -1.22
N MET A 127 5.45 17.08 0.03
CA MET A 127 5.02 15.88 0.76
C MET A 127 3.55 15.89 1.18
N LYS A 128 2.94 17.07 1.32
CA LYS A 128 1.59 17.22 1.88
C LYS A 128 0.56 16.34 1.17
N ARG A 129 0.60 16.30 -0.16
CA ARG A 129 -0.34 15.47 -0.95
C ARG A 129 -0.20 13.98 -0.67
N PHE A 130 1.01 13.50 -0.43
CA PHE A 130 1.29 12.09 -0.17
C PHE A 130 0.81 11.71 1.23
N GLN A 131 0.97 12.59 2.22
CA GLN A 131 0.45 12.38 3.58
C GLN A 131 -1.09 12.32 3.61
N ASP A 132 -1.75 13.20 2.86
CA ASP A 132 -3.21 13.20 2.74
C ASP A 132 -3.73 11.94 2.04
N LYS A 133 -3.04 11.51 0.98
CA LYS A 133 -3.33 10.26 0.26
C LYS A 133 -3.10 9.04 1.15
N GLN A 134 -1.98 8.98 1.85
CA GLN A 134 -1.61 7.88 2.75
C GLN A 134 -2.66 7.66 3.85
N ARG A 135 -3.17 8.74 4.44
CA ARG A 135 -4.25 8.67 5.44
C ARG A 135 -5.51 8.03 4.86
N LYS A 136 -5.89 8.43 3.64
CA LYS A 136 -7.07 7.88 2.95
C LYS A 136 -6.88 6.40 2.62
N ASP A 137 -5.71 6.02 2.13
CA ASP A 137 -5.40 4.64 1.75
C ASP A 137 -5.45 3.71 2.97
N ILE A 138 -4.84 4.10 4.10
CA ILE A 138 -4.91 3.34 5.36
C ILE A 138 -6.34 3.20 5.86
N THR A 139 -7.10 4.30 5.93
CA THR A 139 -8.50 4.25 6.39
C THR A 139 -9.34 3.36 5.48
N HIS A 140 -9.11 3.41 4.17
CA HIS A 140 -9.82 2.57 3.21
C HIS A 140 -9.53 1.07 3.45
N LEU A 141 -8.26 0.68 3.58
CA LEU A 141 -7.88 -0.71 3.86
C LEU A 141 -8.44 -1.20 5.20
N GLN A 142 -8.38 -0.38 6.25
CA GLN A 142 -8.95 -0.71 7.55
C GLN A 142 -10.47 -0.97 7.46
N HIS A 143 -11.19 -0.12 6.73
CA HIS A 143 -12.62 -0.32 6.51
C HIS A 143 -12.92 -1.59 5.70
N GLN A 144 -12.15 -1.86 4.64
CA GLN A 144 -12.29 -3.09 3.85
C GLN A 144 -12.09 -4.34 4.70
N ILE A 145 -11.02 -4.38 5.52
CA ILE A 145 -10.74 -5.51 6.43
C ILE A 145 -11.93 -5.75 7.37
N VAL A 146 -12.47 -4.69 7.98
CA VAL A 146 -13.63 -4.82 8.88
C VAL A 146 -14.85 -5.33 8.12
N TYR A 147 -15.12 -4.78 6.94
CA TYR A 147 -16.25 -5.18 6.10
C TYR A 147 -16.18 -6.67 5.73
N PHE A 148 -15.05 -7.14 5.18
CA PHE A 148 -14.89 -8.54 4.78
C PHE A 148 -14.97 -9.50 5.98
N ARG A 149 -14.45 -9.11 7.15
CA ARG A 149 -14.61 -9.91 8.39
C ARG A 149 -16.06 -10.03 8.86
N ILE A 150 -16.89 -9.01 8.62
CA ILE A 150 -18.33 -9.08 8.94
C ILE A 150 -19.01 -10.00 7.92
N LEU A 151 -18.71 -9.82 6.64
CA LEU A 151 -19.27 -10.62 5.55
C LEU A 151 -18.97 -12.11 5.70
N GLU A 152 -17.72 -12.50 5.98
CA GLU A 152 -17.35 -13.90 6.24
C GLU A 152 -18.16 -14.52 7.40
N LYS A 153 -18.42 -13.76 8.46
CA LYS A 153 -19.22 -14.23 9.61
C LYS A 153 -20.69 -14.42 9.24
N GLU A 154 -21.23 -13.58 8.37
CA GLU A 154 -22.61 -13.68 7.91
C GLU A 154 -22.79 -14.90 6.99
N ILE A 155 -21.88 -15.08 6.04
CA ILE A 155 -21.85 -16.26 5.15
C ILE A 155 -21.75 -17.54 5.98
N GLN A 156 -20.83 -17.61 6.95
CA GLN A 156 -20.66 -18.78 7.80
C GLN A 156 -21.93 -19.12 8.60
N LYS A 157 -22.63 -18.10 9.13
CA LYS A 157 -23.90 -18.31 9.85
C LYS A 157 -24.98 -18.84 8.92
N GLU A 158 -25.08 -18.31 7.70
CA GLU A 158 -26.05 -18.77 6.72
C GLU A 158 -25.79 -20.23 6.32
N GLU A 159 -24.54 -20.60 6.04
CA GLU A 159 -24.15 -21.98 5.75
C GLU A 159 -24.49 -22.94 6.88
N GLU A 160 -24.27 -22.55 8.13
CA GLU A 160 -24.64 -23.35 9.30
C GLU A 160 -26.16 -23.51 9.45
N MET A 161 -26.94 -22.46 9.17
CA MET A 161 -28.40 -22.54 9.18
C MET A 161 -28.92 -23.47 8.09
N LEU A 162 -28.35 -23.40 6.88
CA LEU A 162 -28.71 -24.27 5.75
C LEU A 162 -28.36 -25.73 6.03
N LYS A 163 -27.18 -26.02 6.59
CA LYS A 163 -26.77 -27.38 7.00
C LYS A 163 -27.75 -27.98 8.01
N LYS A 164 -28.09 -27.23 9.08
CA LYS A 164 -29.08 -27.65 10.09
C LYS A 164 -30.48 -27.87 9.51
N ALA A 165 -30.88 -27.07 8.50
CA ALA A 165 -32.16 -27.24 7.82
C ALA A 165 -32.18 -28.50 6.93
N ALA A 166 -31.07 -28.83 6.28
CA ALA A 166 -30.94 -30.04 5.46
C ALA A 166 -31.00 -31.33 6.29
N GLU A 167 -30.36 -31.35 7.47
CA GLU A 167 -30.37 -32.49 8.41
C GLU A 167 -31.76 -32.76 9.03
N ARG A 168 -32.66 -31.77 9.01
CA ARG A 168 -34.02 -31.89 9.56
C ARG A 168 -35.05 -32.43 8.57
N LYS A 169 -34.71 -32.63 7.30
CA LYS A 169 -35.64 -33.27 6.34
C LYS A 169 -35.66 -34.79 6.56
N PRO A 170 -36.82 -35.39 6.88
CA PRO A 170 -36.90 -36.84 7.10
C PRO A 170 -36.67 -37.60 5.79
N VAL A 171 -35.90 -38.69 5.88
CA VAL A 171 -35.83 -39.73 4.86
C VAL A 171 -37.21 -40.39 4.84
N GLY A 172 -38.02 -40.04 3.83
CA GLY A 172 -39.26 -40.73 3.51
C GLY A 172 -38.97 -42.06 2.82
#